data_AF-A0A8T5RN43-F1
#
_entry.id   AF-A0A8T5RN43-F1
#
_cell.length_a   1.000
_cell.length_b   1.000
_cell.length_c   1.000
_cell.angle_alpha   90.00
_cell.angle_beta   90.00
_cell.angle_gamma   90.00
#
_symmetry.space_group_name_H-M   'P 1'
#
loop_
_entity.id
_entity.type
_entity.pdbx_description
1 polymer ?
#
loop_
_entity_poly.entity_id
_entity_poly.type
_entity_poly.pdbx_seq_one_letter_code
_entity_poly.pdbx_strand_id
1 'polypeptide(L)'
;MATSKNIYKLIISLSIFVGIICILCLYLFTLQIILDNIIEGTLQIVLIISTRIVILSITTYYLFHKWFHQEAQYLSDIPFLLGLFFLILIFGKFVDLHWDLTFLVYDEATVLSYLKFRFILIIIEVAPLLFLGLEIIFFRIEDKFPRLKDKRYMNKLRAKIMALITGIELVVVFIIPNFTIMGMFLPVILIPSLIGIVYIFFLAYRLNRLTVVKPNILTIAFFLYLLSNVFRPLMQNILGDNPSYIIIVEWVDLIIFIVIFLGLYKKS
;
A
#
# COMPACT_ATOMS: atom_id res chain seq x y z
N MET A 1 -22.03 11.00 19.27
CA MET A 1 -20.82 10.16 19.10
C MET A 1 -21.11 8.79 18.46
N ALA A 2 -22.22 8.09 18.77
CA ALA A 2 -22.56 6.81 18.12
C ALA A 2 -22.89 6.92 16.62
N THR A 3 -23.43 8.05 16.16
CA THR A 3 -23.81 8.29 14.77
C THR A 3 -22.63 8.30 13.79
N SER A 4 -21.44 8.77 14.20
CA SER A 4 -20.26 8.77 13.30
C SER A 4 -19.67 7.38 13.11
N LYS A 5 -19.67 6.52 14.15
CA LYS A 5 -19.10 5.17 14.08
C LYS A 5 -19.79 4.31 13.02
N ASN A 6 -21.13 4.34 13.01
CA ASN A 6 -21.93 3.59 12.04
C ASN A 6 -21.73 4.10 10.62
N ILE A 7 -21.61 5.42 10.42
CA ILE A 7 -21.32 6.01 9.12
C ILE A 7 -19.95 5.56 8.61
N TYR A 8 -18.90 5.63 9.43
CA TYR A 8 -17.57 5.18 9.01
C TYR A 8 -17.54 3.68 8.68
N LYS A 9 -18.19 2.85 9.50
CA LYS A 9 -18.32 1.41 9.25
C LYS A 9 -19.05 1.14 7.93
N LEU A 10 -20.13 1.87 7.67
CA LEU A 10 -20.88 1.78 6.42
C LEU A 10 -20.02 2.18 5.22
N ILE A 11 -19.30 3.30 5.30
CA ILE A 11 -18.42 3.78 4.22
C ILE A 11 -17.34 2.75 3.91
N ILE A 12 -16.61 2.27 4.92
CA ILE A 12 -15.55 1.26 4.72
C ILE A 12 -16.14 -0.03 4.14
N SER A 13 -17.27 -0.50 4.68
CA SER A 13 -17.91 -1.74 4.20
C SER A 13 -18.40 -1.59 2.75
N LEU A 14 -18.98 -0.44 2.41
CA LEU A 14 -19.42 -0.13 1.04
C LEU A 14 -18.22 -0.06 0.09
N SER A 15 -17.12 0.59 0.49
CA SER A 15 -15.89 0.63 -0.30
C SER A 15 -15.30 -0.76 -0.54
N ILE A 16 -15.29 -1.62 0.49
CA ILE A 16 -14.87 -3.03 0.35
C ILE A 16 -15.78 -3.77 -0.63
N PHE A 17 -17.09 -3.64 -0.47
CA PHE A 17 -18.07 -4.30 -1.31
C PHE A 17 -17.95 -3.90 -2.79
N VAL A 18 -17.84 -2.59 -3.06
CA VAL A 18 -17.61 -2.07 -4.41
C VAL A 18 -16.29 -2.60 -4.98
N GLY A 19 -15.21 -2.59 -4.20
CA GLY A 19 -13.92 -3.12 -4.63
C GLY A 19 -13.98 -4.61 -4.98
N ILE A 20 -14.70 -5.42 -4.19
CA ILE A 20 -14.92 -6.85 -4.47
C ILE A 20 -15.68 -7.03 -5.78
N ILE A 21 -16.76 -6.26 -6.01
CA ILE A 21 -17.50 -6.30 -7.27
C ILE A 21 -16.58 -5.95 -8.45
N CYS A 22 -15.77 -4.90 -8.33
CA CYS A 22 -14.83 -4.52 -9.38
C CYS A 22 -13.83 -5.64 -9.71
N ILE A 23 -13.25 -6.29 -8.69
CA ILE A 23 -12.36 -7.45 -8.91
C ILE A 23 -13.12 -8.61 -9.54
N LEU A 24 -14.31 -8.97 -9.03
CA LEU A 24 -15.08 -10.07 -9.58
C LEU A 24 -15.43 -9.82 -11.05
N CYS A 25 -15.88 -8.62 -11.40
CA CYS A 25 -16.12 -8.25 -12.79
C CYS A 25 -14.85 -8.40 -13.64
N LEU A 26 -13.70 -7.91 -13.16
CA LEU A 26 -12.41 -8.03 -13.84
C LEU A 26 -12.08 -9.50 -14.17
N TYR A 27 -12.18 -10.39 -13.18
CA TYR A 27 -11.92 -11.82 -13.36
C TYR A 27 -12.97 -12.51 -14.23
N LEU A 28 -14.25 -12.13 -14.13
CA LEU A 28 -15.31 -12.70 -14.97
C LEU A 28 -15.12 -12.37 -16.45
N PHE A 29 -14.74 -11.13 -16.79
CA PHE A 29 -14.48 -10.73 -18.18
C PHE A 29 -13.25 -11.41 -18.79
N THR A 30 -12.36 -11.93 -17.94
CA THR A 30 -11.04 -12.46 -18.36
C THR A 30 -10.86 -13.94 -18.03
N LEU A 31 -11.91 -14.59 -17.51
CA LEU A 31 -11.85 -15.96 -17.01
C LEU A 31 -11.38 -16.93 -18.09
N GLN A 32 -11.94 -16.84 -19.30
CA GLN A 32 -11.57 -17.72 -20.39
C GLN A 32 -10.09 -17.57 -20.76
N ILE A 33 -9.61 -16.32 -20.83
CA ILE A 33 -8.20 -16.00 -21.10
C ILE A 33 -7.30 -16.63 -20.03
N ILE A 34 -7.68 -16.50 -18.75
CA ILE A 34 -6.91 -17.07 -17.65
C ILE A 34 -6.86 -18.60 -17.76
N LEU A 35 -7.99 -19.26 -18.02
CA LEU A 35 -8.07 -20.72 -18.12
C LEU A 35 -7.23 -21.27 -19.30
N ASP A 36 -7.23 -20.56 -20.42
CA ASP A 36 -6.50 -20.97 -21.62
C ASP A 36 -4.98 -20.76 -21.50
N ASN A 37 -4.52 -19.99 -20.51
CA ASN A 37 -3.10 -19.62 -20.32
C ASN A 37 -2.52 -20.12 -19.00
N ILE A 38 -3.10 -21.16 -18.40
CA ILE A 38 -2.51 -21.82 -17.23
C ILE A 38 -1.21 -22.50 -17.66
N ILE A 39 -0.08 -22.00 -17.16
CA ILE A 39 1.25 -22.53 -17.39
C ILE A 39 1.78 -23.27 -16.15
N GLU A 40 2.91 -23.95 -16.30
CA GLU A 40 3.63 -24.52 -15.16
C GLU A 40 4.04 -23.40 -14.20
N GLY A 41 3.75 -23.57 -12.90
CA GLY A 41 4.02 -22.54 -11.88
C GLY A 41 2.82 -21.64 -11.54
N THR A 42 1.77 -21.60 -12.38
CA THR A 42 0.60 -20.74 -12.16
C THR A 42 -0.09 -21.03 -10.82
N LEU A 43 -0.25 -22.30 -10.47
CA LEU A 43 -0.87 -22.69 -9.19
C LEU A 43 -0.07 -22.18 -7.99
N GLN A 44 1.26 -22.27 -8.05
CA GLN A 44 2.15 -21.82 -7.00
C GLN A 44 2.07 -20.29 -6.83
N ILE A 45 2.01 -19.54 -7.93
CA ILE A 45 1.80 -18.08 -7.92
C ILE A 45 0.45 -17.74 -7.26
N VAL A 46 -0.63 -18.40 -7.69
CA VAL A 46 -1.96 -18.20 -7.11
C VAL A 46 -1.94 -18.47 -5.61
N LEU A 47 -1.35 -19.57 -5.17
CA LEU A 47 -1.28 -19.95 -3.75
C LEU A 47 -0.50 -18.94 -2.91
N ILE A 48 0.66 -18.49 -3.38
CA ILE A 48 1.51 -17.58 -2.60
C ILE A 48 0.89 -16.18 -2.49
N ILE A 49 0.37 -15.65 -3.60
CA ILE A 49 -0.30 -14.34 -3.59
C ILE A 49 -1.59 -14.40 -2.77
N SER A 50 -2.36 -15.50 -2.87
CA SER A 50 -3.55 -15.70 -2.04
C SER A 50 -3.20 -15.77 -0.55
N THR A 51 -2.12 -16.46 -0.19
CA THR A 51 -1.63 -16.50 1.21
C THR A 51 -1.28 -15.11 1.71
N ARG A 52 -0.60 -14.31 0.88
CA ARG A 52 -0.28 -12.91 1.19
C ARG A 52 -1.55 -12.08 1.37
N ILE A 53 -2.53 -12.20 0.48
CA ILE A 53 -3.83 -11.52 0.59
C ILE A 53 -4.53 -11.86 1.91
N VAL A 54 -4.47 -13.13 2.34
CA VAL A 54 -5.04 -13.56 3.63
C VAL A 54 -4.34 -12.87 4.81
N ILE A 55 -3.00 -12.87 4.84
CA ILE A 55 -2.23 -12.20 5.91
C ILE A 55 -2.52 -10.70 5.96
N LEU A 56 -2.59 -10.05 4.80
CA LEU A 56 -2.95 -8.65 4.68
C LEU A 56 -4.38 -8.40 5.17
N SER A 57 -5.32 -9.29 4.84
CA SER A 57 -6.73 -9.19 5.26
C SER A 57 -6.86 -9.32 6.79
N ILE A 58 -6.15 -10.26 7.40
CA ILE A 58 -6.08 -10.41 8.87
C ILE A 58 -5.54 -9.14 9.51
N THR A 59 -4.46 -8.58 8.94
CA THR A 59 -3.84 -7.33 9.42
C THR A 59 -4.80 -6.16 9.32
N THR A 60 -5.44 -5.97 8.16
CA THR A 60 -6.44 -4.93 7.90
C THR A 60 -7.61 -5.03 8.87
N TYR A 61 -8.16 -6.24 9.05
CA TYR A 61 -9.25 -6.50 9.99
C TYR A 61 -8.85 -6.13 11.42
N TYR A 62 -7.68 -6.60 11.88
CA TYR A 62 -7.18 -6.29 13.22
C TYR A 62 -7.06 -4.78 13.47
N LEU A 63 -6.54 -4.03 12.49
CA LEU A 63 -6.35 -2.58 12.61
C LEU A 63 -7.66 -1.81 12.64
N PHE A 64 -8.61 -2.13 11.75
CA PHE A 64 -9.94 -1.51 11.80
C PHE A 64 -10.70 -1.91 13.05
N HIS A 65 -10.61 -3.16 13.48
CA HIS A 65 -11.20 -3.61 14.74
C HIS A 65 -10.67 -2.78 15.91
N LYS A 66 -9.34 -2.61 16.01
CA LYS A 66 -8.71 -1.78 17.04
C LYS A 66 -9.18 -0.33 16.97
N TRP A 67 -9.28 0.26 15.77
CA TRP A 67 -9.80 1.62 15.57
C TRP A 67 -11.27 1.77 16.00
N PHE A 68 -12.13 0.80 15.66
CA PHE A 68 -13.55 0.86 16.02
C PHE A 68 -13.80 0.84 17.53
N HIS A 69 -12.92 0.17 18.28
CA HIS A 69 -12.98 0.05 19.73
C HIS A 69 -12.39 1.24 20.50
N GLN A 70 -11.81 2.24 19.83
CA GLN A 70 -11.34 3.45 20.50
C GLN A 70 -12.50 4.32 21.00
N GLU A 71 -12.28 5.02 22.12
CA GLU A 71 -13.26 5.94 22.72
C GLU A 71 -13.61 7.10 21.77
N ALA A 72 -12.57 7.72 21.20
CA ALA A 72 -12.67 8.71 20.15
C ALA A 72 -12.00 8.19 18.88
N GLN A 73 -12.61 8.47 17.73
CA GLN A 73 -12.13 8.03 16.42
C GLN A 73 -11.77 9.23 15.57
N TYR A 74 -10.54 9.25 15.08
CA TYR A 74 -10.04 10.23 14.14
C TYR A 74 -9.52 9.52 12.89
N LEU A 75 -9.76 10.12 11.72
CA LEU A 75 -9.22 9.62 10.44
C LEU A 75 -7.70 9.77 10.33
N SER A 76 -7.07 10.47 11.28
CA SER A 76 -5.62 10.55 11.42
C SER A 76 -5.04 9.48 12.35
N ASP A 77 -5.87 8.63 12.96
CA ASP A 77 -5.38 7.62 13.88
C ASP A 77 -4.56 6.55 13.15
N ILE A 78 -3.46 6.13 13.77
CA ILE A 78 -2.52 5.14 13.22
C ILE A 78 -3.23 3.86 12.78
N PRO A 79 -4.12 3.23 13.58
CA PRO A 79 -4.78 2.00 13.14
C PRO A 79 -5.66 2.22 11.91
N PHE A 80 -6.29 3.38 11.76
CA PHE A 80 -7.09 3.70 10.58
C PHE A 80 -6.22 3.91 9.33
N LEU A 81 -5.17 4.74 9.42
CA LEU A 81 -4.31 5.04 8.28
C LEU A 81 -3.57 3.79 7.78
N LEU A 82 -3.05 2.96 8.69
CA LEU A 82 -2.43 1.69 8.32
C LEU A 82 -3.48 0.68 7.82
N GLY A 83 -4.68 0.65 8.42
CA GLY A 83 -5.78 -0.18 7.94
C GLY A 83 -6.14 0.15 6.49
N LEU A 84 -6.20 1.44 6.14
CA LEU A 84 -6.38 1.88 4.75
C LEU A 84 -5.23 1.47 3.84
N PHE A 85 -3.97 1.66 4.28
CA PHE A 85 -2.78 1.22 3.52
C PHE A 85 -2.89 -0.26 3.14
N PHE A 86 -3.13 -1.15 4.11
CA PHE A 86 -3.25 -2.58 3.83
C PHE A 86 -4.51 -2.94 3.05
N LEU A 87 -5.62 -2.23 3.26
CA LEU A 87 -6.84 -2.45 2.50
C LEU A 87 -6.62 -2.19 1.01
N ILE A 88 -5.99 -1.07 0.66
CA ILE A 88 -5.69 -0.72 -0.74
C ILE A 88 -4.67 -1.71 -1.30
N LEU A 89 -3.67 -2.11 -0.52
CA LEU A 89 -2.68 -3.11 -0.93
C LEU A 89 -3.32 -4.48 -1.23
N ILE A 90 -4.37 -4.90 -0.51
CA ILE A 90 -5.12 -6.13 -0.84
C ILE A 90 -5.72 -6.04 -2.24
N PHE A 91 -6.39 -4.93 -2.57
CA PHE A 91 -6.93 -4.71 -3.92
C PHE A 91 -5.80 -4.67 -4.97
N GLY A 92 -4.70 -4.00 -4.65
CA GLY A 92 -3.49 -4.02 -5.48
C GLY A 92 -2.98 -5.43 -5.74
N LYS A 93 -3.02 -6.34 -4.76
CA LYS A 93 -2.57 -7.73 -4.90
C LYS A 93 -3.53 -8.60 -5.72
N PHE A 94 -4.82 -8.35 -5.69
CA PHE A 94 -5.76 -8.99 -6.62
C PHE A 94 -5.52 -8.57 -8.07
N VAL A 95 -5.14 -7.30 -8.28
CA VAL A 95 -4.75 -6.77 -9.59
C VAL A 95 -3.39 -7.33 -10.02
N ASP A 96 -2.41 -7.42 -9.11
CA ASP A 96 -1.11 -8.06 -9.37
C ASP A 96 -1.31 -9.53 -9.78
N LEU A 97 -2.16 -10.28 -9.07
CA LEU A 97 -2.46 -11.67 -9.43
C LEU A 97 -3.13 -11.75 -10.80
N HIS A 98 -4.10 -10.87 -11.08
CA HIS A 98 -4.76 -10.83 -12.39
C HIS A 98 -3.76 -10.57 -13.50
N TRP A 99 -2.85 -9.63 -13.29
CA TRP A 99 -1.74 -9.32 -14.18
C TRP A 99 -0.83 -10.52 -14.41
N ASP A 100 -0.35 -11.17 -13.34
CA ASP A 100 0.55 -12.33 -13.44
C ASP A 100 -0.09 -13.50 -14.23
N LEU A 101 -1.42 -13.58 -14.23
CA LEU A 101 -2.18 -14.61 -14.97
C LEU A 101 -2.46 -14.26 -16.43
N THR A 102 -2.33 -13.00 -16.83
CA THR A 102 -2.81 -12.51 -18.14
C THR A 102 -1.77 -11.72 -18.95
N PHE A 103 -0.63 -11.38 -18.33
CA PHE A 103 0.38 -10.48 -18.90
C PHE A 103 0.84 -10.87 -20.30
N LEU A 104 1.07 -12.16 -20.56
CA LEU A 104 1.60 -12.66 -21.83
C LEU A 104 0.58 -12.61 -22.99
N VAL A 105 -0.69 -12.34 -22.69
CA VAL A 105 -1.80 -12.43 -23.66
C VAL A 105 -2.23 -11.06 -24.18
N TYR A 106 -2.05 -10.02 -23.36
CA TYR A 106 -2.53 -8.68 -23.70
C TYR A 106 -1.59 -7.92 -24.63
N ASP A 107 -2.19 -7.10 -25.49
CA ASP A 107 -1.45 -6.14 -26.29
C ASP A 107 -0.85 -5.03 -25.43
N GLU A 108 0.15 -4.32 -25.97
CA GLU A 108 0.90 -3.30 -25.26
C GLU A 108 0.02 -2.16 -24.71
N ALA A 109 -1.06 -1.77 -25.41
CA ALA A 109 -1.93 -0.69 -24.98
C ALA A 109 -2.80 -1.11 -23.78
N THR A 110 -3.31 -2.34 -23.82
CA THR A 110 -4.00 -2.95 -22.68
C THR A 110 -3.07 -3.08 -21.48
N VAL A 111 -1.86 -3.61 -21.70
CA VAL A 111 -0.78 -3.71 -20.68
C VAL A 111 -0.48 -2.36 -20.03
N LEU A 112 -0.26 -1.32 -20.84
CA LEU A 112 0.00 0.03 -20.34
C LEU A 112 -1.15 0.56 -19.48
N SER A 113 -2.39 0.26 -19.86
CA SER A 113 -3.58 0.70 -19.14
C SER A 113 -3.67 0.05 -17.76
N TYR A 114 -3.37 -1.26 -17.66
CA TYR A 114 -3.25 -1.97 -16.38
C TYR A 114 -2.15 -1.39 -15.50
N LEU A 115 -0.96 -1.13 -16.05
CA LEU A 115 0.14 -0.53 -15.30
C LEU A 115 -0.23 0.86 -14.78
N LYS A 116 -0.87 1.70 -15.60
CA LYS A 116 -1.37 3.01 -15.14
C LYS A 116 -2.34 2.88 -13.97
N PHE A 117 -3.30 1.97 -14.06
CA PHE A 117 -4.22 1.70 -12.96
C PHE A 117 -3.48 1.22 -11.70
N ARG A 118 -2.50 0.31 -11.84
CA ARG A 118 -1.71 -0.17 -10.72
C ARG A 118 -0.92 0.94 -10.03
N PHE A 119 -0.32 1.85 -10.79
CA PHE A 119 0.39 2.99 -10.22
C PHE A 119 -0.54 3.95 -9.48
N ILE A 120 -1.74 4.18 -10.00
CA ILE A 120 -2.76 4.96 -9.28
C ILE A 120 -3.07 4.30 -7.93
N LEU A 121 -3.22 2.96 -7.90
CA LEU A 121 -3.39 2.23 -6.64
C LEU A 121 -2.20 2.40 -5.69
N ILE A 122 -0.95 2.36 -6.17
CA ILE A 122 0.25 2.58 -5.35
C ILE A 122 0.25 3.99 -4.75
N ILE A 123 -0.07 5.01 -5.54
CA ILE A 123 -0.13 6.40 -5.07
C ILE A 123 -1.17 6.53 -3.95
N ILE A 124 -2.36 5.96 -4.14
CA ILE A 124 -3.44 5.97 -3.15
C ILE A 124 -3.06 5.14 -1.91
N GLU A 125 -2.38 4.00 -2.10
CA GLU A 125 -1.88 3.11 -1.06
C GLU A 125 -0.93 3.84 -0.11
N VAL A 126 0.02 4.60 -0.66
CA VAL A 126 1.07 5.25 0.13
C VAL A 126 0.60 6.57 0.78
N ALA A 127 -0.45 7.20 0.24
CA ALA A 127 -0.96 8.48 0.73
C ALA A 127 -1.30 8.51 2.25
N PRO A 128 -1.98 7.51 2.85
CA PRO A 128 -2.21 7.45 4.30
C PRO A 128 -0.92 7.54 5.14
N LEU A 129 0.15 6.89 4.70
CA LEU A 129 1.41 6.87 5.45
C LEU A 129 2.21 8.17 5.29
N LEU A 130 2.18 8.77 4.09
CA LEU A 130 2.75 10.10 3.89
C LEU A 130 2.01 11.15 4.73
N PHE A 131 0.68 11.06 4.84
CA PHE A 131 -0.12 11.95 5.68
C PHE A 131 0.26 11.86 7.17
N LEU A 132 0.47 10.64 7.68
CA LEU A 132 1.01 10.41 9.03
C LEU A 132 2.42 11.02 9.16
N GLY A 133 3.23 10.87 8.12
CA GLY A 133 4.59 11.38 8.07
C GLY A 133 4.73 12.87 8.21
N LEU A 134 3.89 13.60 7.49
CA LEU A 134 3.85 15.05 7.56
C LEU A 134 3.53 15.54 8.98
N GLU A 135 2.71 14.80 9.76
CA GLU A 135 2.44 15.13 11.16
C GLU A 135 3.71 15.13 12.00
N ILE A 136 4.49 14.06 11.87
CA ILE A 136 5.71 13.84 12.65
C ILE A 136 6.80 14.84 12.25
N ILE A 137 6.90 15.18 10.96
CA ILE A 137 7.80 16.23 10.46
C ILE A 137 7.39 17.59 11.02
N PHE A 138 6.10 17.94 10.94
CA PHE A 138 5.60 19.22 11.42
C PHE A 138 5.76 19.40 12.92
N PHE A 139 5.52 18.34 13.70
CA PHE A 139 5.78 18.35 15.14
C PHE A 139 7.24 18.70 15.47
N ARG A 140 8.21 18.25 14.66
CA ARG A 140 9.63 18.58 14.89
C ARG A 140 9.97 20.06 14.63
N ILE A 141 9.22 20.73 13.76
CA ILE A 141 9.50 22.11 13.35
C ILE A 141 8.51 23.12 13.94
N GLU A 142 7.50 22.68 14.70
CA GLU A 142 6.45 23.53 15.25
C GLU A 142 6.99 24.59 16.23
N ASP A 143 8.13 24.34 16.87
CA ASP A 143 8.80 25.32 17.72
C ASP A 143 9.37 26.50 16.95
N LYS A 144 9.79 26.26 15.69
CA LYS A 144 10.25 27.33 14.78
C LYS A 144 9.09 28.04 14.08
N PHE A 145 7.95 27.37 13.93
CA PHE A 145 6.78 27.88 13.22
C PHE A 145 5.52 27.74 14.10
N PRO A 146 5.23 28.72 14.96
CA PRO A 146 4.13 28.63 15.95
C PRO A 146 2.75 28.37 15.35
N ARG A 147 2.53 28.77 14.08
CA ARG A 147 1.28 28.49 13.34
C ARG A 147 1.01 26.99 13.18
N LEU A 148 2.04 26.14 13.21
CA LEU A 148 1.88 24.69 13.13
C LEU A 148 1.25 24.08 14.40
N LYS A 149 1.26 24.80 15.54
CA LYS A 149 0.59 24.36 16.77
C LYS A 149 -0.94 24.38 16.66
N ASP A 150 -1.49 25.16 15.72
CA ASP A 150 -2.93 25.10 15.40
C ASP A 150 -3.24 23.85 14.57
N LYS A 151 -3.93 22.89 15.20
CA LYS A 151 -4.37 21.64 14.57
C LYS A 151 -5.15 21.86 13.28
N ARG A 152 -5.98 22.90 13.20
CA ARG A 152 -6.79 23.17 12.01
C ARG A 152 -5.94 23.65 10.84
N TYR A 153 -4.97 24.53 11.13
CA TYR A 153 -3.99 24.98 10.14
C TYR A 153 -3.11 23.82 9.67
N MET A 154 -2.57 23.03 10.62
CA MET A 154 -1.73 21.88 10.32
C MET A 154 -2.44 20.86 9.42
N ASN A 155 -3.70 20.52 9.73
CA ASN A 155 -4.48 19.59 8.90
C ASN A 155 -4.73 20.12 7.49
N LYS A 156 -5.04 21.42 7.34
CA LYS A 156 -5.19 22.04 6.02
C LYS A 156 -3.88 22.04 5.22
N LEU A 157 -2.76 22.33 5.88
CA LEU A 157 -1.44 22.34 5.24
C LEU A 157 -1.06 20.93 4.77
N ARG A 158 -1.24 19.91 5.63
CA ARG A 158 -1.01 18.50 5.28
C ARG A 158 -1.84 18.08 4.06
N ALA A 159 -3.14 18.38 4.07
CA ALA A 159 -4.03 18.05 2.96
C ALA A 159 -3.59 18.72 1.65
N LYS A 160 -3.15 19.99 1.69
CA LYS A 160 -2.63 20.71 0.52
C LYS A 160 -1.35 20.08 -0.04
N ILE A 161 -0.41 19.72 0.83
CA ILE A 161 0.84 19.06 0.42
C ILE A 161 0.55 17.69 -0.18
N MET A 162 -0.33 16.89 0.46
CA MET A 162 -0.75 15.60 -0.07
C MET A 162 -1.41 15.75 -1.44
N ALA A 163 -2.35 16.69 -1.59
CA ALA A 163 -2.99 16.94 -2.88
C ALA A 163 -1.98 17.37 -3.97
N LEU A 164 -0.96 18.15 -3.60
CA LEU A 164 0.12 18.54 -4.52
C LEU A 164 0.96 17.33 -4.96
N ILE A 165 1.45 16.52 -4.00
CA ILE A 165 2.26 15.33 -4.28
C ILE A 165 1.48 14.36 -5.16
N THR A 166 0.29 13.97 -4.72
CA THR A 166 -0.58 13.05 -5.45
C THR A 166 -0.96 13.61 -6.84
N GLY A 167 -1.22 14.92 -6.94
CA GLY A 167 -1.53 15.55 -8.23
C GLY A 167 -0.36 15.47 -9.23
N ILE A 168 0.86 15.73 -8.76
CA ILE A 168 2.07 15.61 -9.60
C ILE A 168 2.26 14.14 -10.04
N GLU A 169 2.17 13.19 -9.12
CA GLU A 169 2.35 11.77 -9.43
C GLU A 169 1.30 11.26 -10.42
N LEU A 170 0.03 11.63 -10.26
CA LEU A 170 -1.03 11.28 -11.20
C LEU A 170 -0.77 11.84 -12.60
N VAL A 171 -0.36 13.12 -12.70
CA VAL A 171 -0.03 13.75 -13.99
C VAL A 171 1.11 13.00 -14.68
N VAL A 172 2.16 12.63 -13.94
CA VAL A 172 3.27 11.82 -14.47
C VAL A 172 2.77 10.49 -15.01
N VAL A 173 1.95 9.76 -14.24
CA VAL A 173 1.38 8.46 -14.65
C VAL A 173 0.55 8.57 -15.94
N PHE A 174 -0.26 9.63 -16.09
CA PHE A 174 -1.09 9.80 -17.27
C PHE A 174 -0.30 10.12 -18.54
N ILE A 175 0.77 10.93 -18.44
CA ILE A 175 1.57 11.38 -19.58
C ILE A 175 2.49 10.27 -20.14
N ILE A 176 2.83 9.26 -19.34
CA ILE A 176 3.73 8.19 -19.80
C ILE A 176 3.13 7.44 -21.01
N PRO A 177 3.87 7.33 -22.13
CA PRO A 177 3.31 6.83 -23.39
C PRO A 177 3.47 5.32 -23.60
N ASN A 178 4.36 4.66 -22.88
CA ASN A 178 4.64 3.23 -23.05
C ASN A 178 4.98 2.52 -21.73
N PHE A 179 4.86 1.20 -21.72
CA PHE A 179 5.04 0.40 -20.51
C PHE A 179 6.51 0.33 -20.05
N THR A 180 7.47 0.42 -20.97
CA THR A 180 8.91 0.41 -20.64
C THR A 180 9.30 1.63 -19.78
N ILE A 181 8.90 2.83 -20.21
CA ILE A 181 9.14 4.07 -19.46
C ILE A 181 8.39 3.97 -18.12
N MET A 182 7.16 3.46 -18.12
CA MET A 182 6.40 3.26 -16.89
C MET A 182 7.17 2.41 -15.87
N GLY A 183 7.72 1.27 -16.30
CA GLY A 183 8.55 0.40 -15.46
C GLY A 183 9.77 1.10 -14.87
N MET A 184 10.42 1.99 -15.63
CA MET A 184 11.56 2.78 -15.13
C MET A 184 11.16 3.84 -14.09
N PHE A 185 9.93 4.36 -14.16
CA PHE A 185 9.43 5.35 -13.21
C PHE A 185 8.89 4.73 -11.91
N LEU A 186 8.58 3.42 -11.88
CA LEU A 186 8.10 2.72 -10.68
C LEU A 186 9.01 2.97 -9.46
N PRO A 187 10.34 2.76 -9.54
CA PRO A 187 11.21 2.96 -8.39
C PRO A 187 11.29 4.43 -7.98
N VAL A 188 11.17 5.36 -8.95
CA VAL A 188 11.25 6.81 -8.69
C VAL A 188 10.06 7.29 -7.85
N ILE A 189 8.87 6.71 -8.03
CA ILE A 189 7.68 7.05 -7.24
C ILE A 189 7.70 6.31 -5.89
N LEU A 190 8.04 5.02 -5.91
CA LEU A 190 7.92 4.16 -4.74
C LEU A 190 9.04 4.38 -3.71
N ILE A 191 10.29 4.50 -4.16
CA ILE A 191 11.46 4.56 -3.26
C ILE A 191 11.43 5.81 -2.37
N PRO A 192 11.25 7.05 -2.87
CA PRO A 192 11.20 8.23 -2.02
C PRO A 192 10.09 8.14 -0.98
N SER A 193 8.94 7.60 -1.36
CA SER A 193 7.81 7.43 -0.46
C SER A 193 8.08 6.41 0.64
N LEU A 194 8.70 5.27 0.31
CA LEU A 194 9.15 4.27 1.28
C LEU A 194 10.28 4.78 2.19
N ILE A 195 11.24 5.54 1.66
CA ILE A 195 12.27 6.22 2.46
C ILE A 195 11.61 7.17 3.47
N GLY A 196 10.61 7.93 3.02
CA GLY A 196 9.77 8.75 3.88
C GLY A 196 9.19 7.91 5.04
N ILE A 197 8.51 6.81 4.72
CA ILE A 197 7.89 5.91 5.72
C ILE A 197 8.92 5.37 6.73
N VAL A 198 10.06 4.89 6.26
CA VAL A 198 11.16 4.41 7.11
C VAL A 198 11.64 5.52 8.05
N TYR A 199 11.88 6.71 7.50
CA TYR A 199 12.32 7.87 8.26
C TYR A 199 11.30 8.30 9.32
N ILE A 200 10.00 8.22 9.00
CA ILE A 200 8.92 8.58 9.92
C ILE A 200 8.89 7.64 11.12
N PHE A 201 8.92 6.32 10.89
CA PHE A 201 8.95 5.36 11.99
C PHE A 201 10.26 5.45 12.80
N PHE A 202 11.37 5.75 12.13
CA PHE A 202 12.65 6.00 12.81
C PHE A 202 12.56 7.23 13.72
N LEU A 203 11.97 8.33 13.24
CA LEU A 203 11.80 9.54 14.05
C LEU A 203 10.82 9.29 15.21
N ALA A 204 9.73 8.56 14.96
CA ALA A 204 8.78 8.16 16.00
C ALA A 204 9.45 7.32 17.08
N TYR A 205 10.32 6.38 16.71
CA TYR A 205 11.14 5.62 17.64
C TYR A 205 12.04 6.55 18.46
N ARG A 206 12.83 7.41 17.80
CA ARG A 206 13.77 8.32 18.46
C ARG A 206 13.08 9.30 19.42
N LEU A 207 11.86 9.73 19.09
CA LEU A 207 11.08 10.67 19.89
C LEU A 207 10.14 9.99 20.91
N ASN A 208 10.19 8.65 21.04
CA ASN A 208 9.29 7.86 21.89
C ASN A 208 7.80 8.17 21.63
N ARG A 209 7.44 8.40 20.37
CA ARG A 209 6.07 8.64 19.90
C ARG A 209 5.45 7.36 19.34
N LEU A 210 4.15 7.41 19.04
CA LEU A 210 3.37 6.27 18.54
C LEU A 210 3.39 5.06 19.48
N THR A 211 3.13 5.29 20.78
CA THR A 211 3.15 4.25 21.82
C THR A 211 2.16 3.11 21.58
N VAL A 212 1.21 3.26 20.66
CA VAL A 212 0.21 2.24 20.29
C VAL A 212 0.81 1.13 19.41
N VAL A 213 1.97 1.36 18.80
CA VAL A 213 2.70 0.41 17.94
C VAL A 213 4.15 0.26 18.44
N LYS A 214 4.97 -0.56 17.77
CA LYS A 214 6.41 -0.71 18.03
C LYS A 214 7.21 -0.07 16.88
N PRO A 215 7.53 1.24 16.96
CA PRO A 215 8.12 1.97 15.84
C PRO A 215 9.46 1.39 15.38
N ASN A 216 10.28 0.86 16.29
CA ASN A 216 11.56 0.22 15.96
C ASN A 216 11.40 -0.98 15.02
N ILE A 217 10.44 -1.87 15.30
CA ILE A 217 10.14 -3.03 14.44
C ILE A 217 9.62 -2.54 13.10
N LEU A 218 8.74 -1.54 13.08
CA LEU A 218 8.20 -0.97 11.85
C LEU A 218 9.28 -0.31 11.00
N THR A 219 10.23 0.41 11.59
CA THR A 219 11.38 0.97 10.86
C THR A 219 12.14 -0.12 10.14
N ILE A 220 12.49 -1.21 10.84
CA ILE A 220 13.22 -2.34 10.25
C ILE A 220 12.37 -3.00 9.16
N ALA A 221 11.09 -3.24 9.43
CA ALA A 221 10.20 -3.94 8.51
C ALA A 221 9.96 -3.14 7.21
N PHE A 222 9.69 -1.85 7.31
CA PHE A 222 9.54 -0.98 6.13
C PHE A 222 10.88 -0.75 5.41
N PHE A 223 12.01 -0.81 6.12
CA PHE A 223 13.33 -0.78 5.49
C PHE A 223 13.60 -2.07 4.70
N LEU A 224 13.24 -3.23 5.25
CA LEU A 224 13.27 -4.50 4.51
C LEU A 224 12.30 -4.46 3.32
N TYR A 225 11.12 -3.84 3.46
CA TYR A 225 10.19 -3.67 2.34
C TYR A 225 10.76 -2.77 1.24
N LEU A 226 11.44 -1.68 1.60
CA LEU A 226 12.20 -0.86 0.66
C LEU A 226 13.25 -1.70 -0.08
N LEU A 227 14.05 -2.48 0.65
CA LEU A 227 15.06 -3.35 0.04
C LEU A 227 14.41 -4.42 -0.87
N SER A 228 13.27 -4.98 -0.50
CA SER A 228 12.54 -5.94 -1.33
C SER A 228 12.10 -5.34 -2.67
N ASN A 229 11.69 -4.07 -2.68
CA ASN A 229 11.32 -3.37 -3.92
C ASN A 229 12.52 -3.10 -4.84
N VAL A 230 13.74 -2.97 -4.28
CA VAL A 230 14.98 -2.92 -5.08
C VAL A 230 15.42 -4.33 -5.49
N PHE A 231 15.21 -5.32 -4.64
CA PHE A 231 15.53 -6.72 -4.88
C PHE A 231 14.69 -7.31 -6.03
N ARG A 232 13.44 -6.90 -6.17
CA ARG A 232 12.52 -7.34 -7.23
C ARG A 232 13.10 -7.20 -8.65
N PRO A 233 13.47 -6.00 -9.15
CA PRO A 233 14.07 -5.87 -10.48
C PRO A 233 15.42 -6.59 -10.61
N LEU A 234 16.19 -6.70 -9.51
CA LEU A 234 17.45 -7.46 -9.52
C LEU A 234 17.20 -8.96 -9.75
N MET A 235 16.21 -9.54 -9.08
CA MET A 235 15.87 -10.95 -9.24
C MET A 235 15.24 -11.23 -10.61
N GLN A 236 14.47 -10.30 -11.16
CA GLN A 236 13.96 -10.38 -12.53
C GLN A 236 15.10 -10.46 -13.54
N ASN A 237 16.13 -9.63 -13.38
CA ASN A 237 17.32 -9.65 -14.24
C ASN A 237 18.13 -10.95 -14.13
N ILE A 238 18.14 -11.61 -12.95
CA ILE A 238 18.92 -12.83 -12.71
C ILE A 238 18.17 -14.08 -13.19
N LEU A 239 16.88 -14.19 -12.89
CA LEU A 239 16.09 -15.41 -13.13
C LEU A 239 15.22 -15.33 -14.40
N GLY A 240 15.13 -14.14 -15.02
CA GLY A 240 14.22 -13.85 -16.12
C GLY A 240 12.76 -13.72 -15.68
N ASP A 241 11.88 -13.48 -16.66
CA ASP A 241 10.43 -13.37 -16.49
C ASP A 241 9.78 -14.75 -16.34
N ASN A 242 10.23 -15.50 -15.33
CA ASN A 242 9.77 -16.86 -15.05
C ASN A 242 8.96 -16.91 -13.74
N PRO A 243 8.04 -17.89 -13.60
CA PRO A 243 7.26 -18.09 -12.37
C PRO A 243 8.09 -18.18 -11.08
N SER A 244 9.29 -18.76 -11.19
CA SER A 244 10.22 -18.93 -10.05
C SER A 244 10.64 -17.60 -9.43
N TYR A 245 10.85 -16.56 -10.24
CA TYR A 245 11.19 -15.23 -9.76
C TYR A 245 10.04 -14.63 -8.94
N ILE A 246 8.81 -14.69 -9.46
CA ILE A 246 7.62 -14.19 -8.79
C ILE A 246 7.46 -14.87 -7.43
N ILE A 247 7.58 -16.20 -7.39
CA ILE A 247 7.46 -16.99 -6.17
C ILE A 247 8.48 -16.55 -5.11
N ILE A 248 9.75 -16.37 -5.48
CA ILE A 248 10.81 -15.95 -4.53
C ILE A 248 10.52 -14.57 -3.97
N VAL A 249 10.17 -13.60 -4.81
CA VAL A 249 9.91 -12.24 -4.35
C VAL A 249 8.66 -12.16 -3.48
N GLU A 250 7.60 -12.89 -3.82
CA GLU A 250 6.38 -12.95 -3.01
C GLU A 250 6.62 -13.63 -1.65
N TRP A 251 7.53 -14.62 -1.57
CA TRP A 251 7.95 -15.22 -0.29
C TRP A 251 8.70 -14.22 0.60
N VAL A 252 9.65 -13.48 0.03
CA VAL A 252 10.40 -12.45 0.76
C VAL A 252 9.44 -11.38 1.29
N ASP A 253 8.54 -10.90 0.44
CA ASP A 253 7.52 -9.93 0.84
C ASP A 253 6.64 -10.49 1.97
N LEU A 254 6.15 -11.72 1.85
CA LEU A 254 5.31 -12.36 2.87
C LEU A 254 5.98 -12.34 4.25
N ILE A 255 7.26 -12.70 4.33
CA ILE A 255 8.04 -12.65 5.58
C ILE A 255 8.09 -11.21 6.11
N ILE A 256 8.35 -10.23 5.25
CA ILE A 256 8.38 -8.82 5.62
C ILE A 256 7.02 -8.36 6.19
N PHE A 257 5.91 -8.73 5.57
CA PHE A 257 4.57 -8.37 6.05
C PHE A 257 4.23 -9.01 7.40
N ILE A 258 4.74 -10.22 7.68
CA ILE A 258 4.64 -10.81 9.02
C ILE A 258 5.39 -9.95 10.05
N VAL A 259 6.61 -9.49 9.73
CA VAL A 259 7.37 -8.60 10.62
C VAL A 259 6.65 -7.26 10.81
N ILE A 260 6.06 -6.69 9.75
CA ILE A 260 5.24 -5.47 9.85
C ILE A 260 4.06 -5.73 10.82
N PHE A 261 3.33 -6.83 10.66
CA PHE A 261 2.23 -7.19 11.54
C PHE A 261 2.67 -7.29 13.01
N LEU A 262 3.81 -7.92 13.29
CA LEU A 262 4.38 -7.99 14.64
C LEU A 262 4.75 -6.61 15.23
N GLY A 263 5.14 -5.66 14.38
CA GLY A 263 5.37 -4.26 14.76
C GLY A 263 4.08 -3.50 15.10
N LEU A 264 2.97 -3.86 14.47
CA LEU A 264 1.63 -3.30 14.73
C LEU A 264 0.92 -3.98 15.89
N TYR A 265 1.28 -5.22 16.18
CA TYR A 265 0.77 -5.98 17.31
C TYR A 265 1.42 -5.49 18.60
N LYS A 266 0.63 -4.74 19.37
CA LYS A 266 0.91 -4.40 20.76
C LYS A 266 -0.31 -4.78 21.56
N LYS A 267 -0.12 -5.70 22.52
CA LYS A 267 -1.14 -6.10 23.49
C LYS A 267 -1.53 -4.83 24.26
N SER A 268 -2.74 -4.36 23.99
CA SER A 268 -3.39 -3.25 24.70
C SER A 268 -3.79 -3.70 26.09
#